data_AF-A0A9J6QRA9-F1
#
_entry.id   AF-A0A9J6QRA9-F1
#
_cell.length_a   1.000
_cell.length_b   1.000
_cell.length_c   1.000
_cell.angle_alpha   90.00
_cell.angle_beta   90.00
_cell.angle_gamma   90.00
#
_symmetry.space_group_name_H-M   'P 1'
#
loop_
_entity.id
_entity.type
_entity.pdbx_description
1 polymer ?
#
loop_
_entity_poly.entity_id
_entity_poly.type
_entity_poly.pdbx_seq_one_letter_code
_entity_poly.pdbx_strand_id
1 'polypeptide(L)'
;MLRKNHPTKARPQQKKSAAQKTTTIALVRSEKLSTEQLLENLKASGQVEIAAPNYQLKACKMPGDPYVTSQWALKNTGQSDGTPGADLHPERLWDKGTTGSSKVVAVVDTGIDYTHEDLISNMWVNPHQDKLPGKYGYDFVSEDAEPMDDNGHGTHCSGIIGASGNNGVGISGINQKIKLMALKMLDDDGYGELYNALRAYWYISDVQDLGVDVAAINNSYTEIPEDYTPPDAPKIKAMNQLFKRVMDITGEKGAVSFCCAGNDSEDNDRGLISPAGADSPYNIAVAASDPSGDLAPYSNYGKTSVDLAAPGSYILSTINEPSFTPGIYTPAQRAQLCDEFADYEEKDSLEPGKWGVPKNTNPSINYTYTLDQAHFFNTGKQSLKLQFTDVTKGLAFLQIPYTLKEKVGQVGTTYASLAIRGGLSKSGQPSSILVLDMG
;
A
#
# COMPACT_ATOMS: atom_id res chain seq x y z
N MET A 1 -35.30 11.49 1.91
CA MET A 1 -36.52 11.29 2.71
C MET A 1 -37.30 10.14 2.09
N LEU A 2 -37.09 8.92 2.57
CA LEU A 2 -37.72 7.72 2.03
C LEU A 2 -39.13 7.53 2.62
N ARG A 3 -40.16 7.38 1.77
CA ARG A 3 -41.57 7.15 2.15
C ARG A 3 -42.04 5.76 1.68
N LYS A 4 -42.86 5.08 2.49
CA LYS A 4 -43.63 3.87 2.11
C LYS A 4 -45.12 4.23 1.96
N ASN A 5 -45.74 3.87 0.85
CA ASN A 5 -47.21 3.94 0.67
C ASN A 5 -47.84 2.54 0.76
N HIS A 6 -48.98 2.43 1.45
CA HIS A 6 -49.86 1.25 1.44
C HIS A 6 -51.16 1.55 0.66
N PRO A 7 -51.66 0.61 -0.19
CA PRO A 7 -52.91 0.82 -0.94
C PRO A 7 -54.13 0.14 -0.27
N THR A 8 -55.28 0.83 -0.31
CA THR A 8 -56.62 0.28 -0.03
C THR A 8 -57.25 -0.36 -1.29
N LYS A 9 -58.11 -1.36 -1.07
CA LYS A 9 -58.56 -2.39 -2.05
C LYS A 9 -59.63 -1.91 -3.05
N ALA A 10 -59.46 -2.31 -4.33
CA ALA A 10 -60.50 -2.86 -5.22
C ALA A 10 -59.84 -3.73 -6.32
N ARG A 11 -60.45 -4.87 -6.70
CA ARG A 11 -59.96 -5.93 -7.62
C ARG A 11 -60.67 -5.84 -9.00
N PRO A 12 -60.31 -6.64 -10.04
CA PRO A 12 -59.01 -7.24 -10.40
C PRO A 12 -58.67 -7.13 -11.91
N GLN A 13 -57.38 -7.09 -12.27
CA GLN A 13 -56.70 -7.93 -13.28
C GLN A 13 -55.39 -7.28 -13.75
N GLN A 14 -54.42 -8.16 -14.06
CA GLN A 14 -53.16 -7.95 -14.77
C GLN A 14 -51.89 -7.64 -13.94
N LYS A 15 -50.97 -8.61 -14.07
CA LYS A 15 -49.50 -8.58 -13.90
C LYS A 15 -48.96 -7.95 -12.61
N LYS A 16 -48.55 -8.80 -11.66
CA LYS A 16 -47.62 -8.45 -10.59
C LYS A 16 -46.26 -8.05 -11.21
N SER A 17 -46.05 -6.76 -11.45
CA SER A 17 -44.69 -6.21 -11.45
C SER A 17 -44.28 -6.01 -10.00
N ALA A 18 -43.07 -6.42 -9.63
CA ALA A 18 -42.47 -6.04 -8.35
C ALA A 18 -42.49 -4.51 -8.25
N ALA A 19 -43.10 -3.97 -7.21
CA ALA A 19 -43.11 -2.52 -6.98
C ALA A 19 -41.67 -2.06 -6.77
N GLN A 20 -41.11 -1.31 -7.73
CA GLN A 20 -39.87 -0.57 -7.55
C GLN A 20 -40.04 0.33 -6.31
N LYS A 21 -39.27 0.07 -5.25
CA LYS A 21 -39.14 1.01 -4.14
C LYS A 21 -38.53 2.29 -4.71
N THR A 22 -39.35 3.31 -4.89
CA THR A 22 -38.89 4.61 -5.35
C THR A 22 -38.35 5.38 -4.15
N THR A 23 -37.05 5.66 -4.18
CA THR A 23 -36.38 6.48 -3.18
C THR A 23 -36.63 7.95 -3.46
N THR A 24 -37.23 8.67 -2.51
CA THR A 24 -37.43 10.12 -2.63
C THR A 24 -36.46 10.89 -1.72
N ILE A 25 -35.98 12.04 -2.17
CA ILE A 25 -35.17 12.98 -1.37
C ILE A 25 -35.89 14.32 -1.37
N ALA A 26 -36.02 14.95 -0.20
CA ALA A 26 -36.73 16.20 -0.03
C ALA A 26 -36.05 17.05 1.04
N LEU A 27 -35.93 18.36 0.77
CA LEU A 27 -35.54 19.36 1.75
C LEU A 27 -36.81 19.88 2.45
N VAL A 28 -36.89 19.72 3.77
CA VAL A 28 -38.01 20.21 4.57
C VAL A 28 -37.61 21.51 5.24
N ARG A 29 -38.50 22.49 5.17
CA ARG A 29 -38.36 23.78 5.85
C ARG A 29 -39.60 24.04 6.70
N SER A 30 -39.41 24.71 7.82
CA SER A 30 -40.50 25.19 8.67
C SER A 30 -40.18 26.58 9.16
N GLU A 31 -41.16 27.48 9.10
CA GLU A 31 -41.06 28.82 9.67
C GLU A 31 -41.43 28.85 11.16
N LYS A 32 -41.97 27.73 11.70
CA LYS A 32 -42.53 27.65 13.07
C LYS A 32 -41.81 26.66 13.98
N LEU A 33 -41.09 25.70 13.41
CA LEU A 33 -40.41 24.63 14.14
C LEU A 33 -38.90 24.81 13.99
N SER A 34 -38.17 24.64 15.08
CA SER A 34 -36.72 24.46 15.04
C SER A 34 -36.33 23.20 14.26
N THR A 35 -35.06 23.09 13.88
CA THR A 35 -34.53 21.90 13.19
C THR A 35 -34.74 20.63 14.03
N GLU A 36 -34.51 20.71 15.33
CA GLU A 36 -34.68 19.62 16.29
C GLU A 36 -36.14 19.17 16.36
N GLN A 37 -37.08 20.11 16.54
CA GLN A 37 -38.52 19.81 16.56
C GLN A 37 -39.00 19.23 15.23
N LEU A 38 -38.47 19.72 14.11
CA LEU A 38 -38.79 19.19 12.79
C LEU A 38 -38.27 17.75 12.63
N LEU A 39 -37.07 17.45 13.11
CA LEU A 39 -36.50 16.10 13.12
C LEU A 39 -37.32 15.13 13.98
N GLU A 40 -37.71 15.55 15.19
CA GLU A 40 -38.56 14.77 16.09
C GLU A 40 -39.91 14.47 15.43
N ASN A 41 -40.58 15.48 14.86
CA ASN A 41 -41.85 15.30 14.16
C ASN A 41 -41.72 14.38 12.95
N LEU A 42 -40.65 14.49 12.17
CA LEU A 42 -40.40 13.61 11.01
C LEU A 42 -40.13 12.17 11.45
N LYS A 43 -39.34 11.95 12.50
CA LYS A 43 -39.12 10.62 13.10
C LYS A 43 -40.42 10.01 13.63
N ALA A 44 -41.25 10.80 14.32
CA ALA A 44 -42.53 10.36 14.86
C ALA A 44 -43.60 10.08 13.79
N SER A 45 -43.46 10.63 12.58
CA SER A 45 -44.48 10.51 11.53
C SER A 45 -44.67 9.10 10.97
N GLY A 46 -43.70 8.20 11.17
CA GLY A 46 -43.67 6.87 10.55
C GLY A 46 -43.53 6.86 9.02
N GLN A 47 -43.41 8.05 8.40
CA GLN A 47 -43.35 8.23 6.95
C GLN A 47 -41.92 8.53 6.45
N VAL A 48 -40.94 8.65 7.35
CA VAL A 48 -39.58 9.05 7.02
C VAL A 48 -38.61 8.03 7.56
N GLU A 49 -37.83 7.40 6.67
CA GLU A 49 -36.78 6.44 7.07
C GLU A 49 -35.61 7.14 7.76
N ILE A 50 -35.14 8.26 7.20
CA ILE A 50 -33.98 9.02 7.67
C ILE A 50 -34.27 10.52 7.49
N ALA A 51 -33.97 11.29 8.54
CA ALA A 51 -33.99 12.75 8.54
C ALA A 51 -32.72 13.28 9.24
N ALA A 52 -32.12 14.32 8.67
CA ALA A 52 -30.94 15.00 9.21
C ALA A 52 -31.04 16.52 8.95
N PRO A 53 -30.33 17.36 9.73
CA PRO A 53 -30.19 18.78 9.40
C PRO A 53 -29.58 18.99 8.02
N ASN A 54 -30.01 20.06 7.33
CA ASN A 54 -29.43 20.47 6.06
C ASN A 54 -28.23 21.41 6.31
N TYR A 55 -27.10 20.83 6.71
CA TYR A 55 -25.86 21.58 6.91
C TYR A 55 -25.28 22.07 5.57
N GLN A 56 -24.56 23.19 5.61
CA GLN A 56 -23.68 23.56 4.50
C GLN A 56 -22.58 22.50 4.38
N LEU A 57 -22.39 21.98 3.18
CA LEU A 57 -21.31 21.06 2.87
C LEU A 57 -20.15 21.84 2.26
N LYS A 58 -18.92 21.54 2.66
CA LYS A 58 -17.70 22.04 2.02
C LYS A 58 -16.96 20.87 1.38
N ALA A 59 -16.27 21.14 0.27
CA ALA A 59 -15.31 20.19 -0.27
C ALA A 59 -14.12 20.08 0.70
N CYS A 60 -13.68 18.86 0.98
CA CYS A 60 -12.47 18.64 1.75
C CYS A 60 -11.25 18.85 0.86
N LYS A 61 -10.16 19.39 1.41
CA LYS A 61 -8.97 19.77 0.63
C LYS A 61 -7.92 18.67 0.70
N MET A 62 -7.47 18.24 -0.48
CA MET A 62 -6.30 17.35 -0.60
C MET A 62 -4.99 18.15 -0.53
N PRO A 63 -3.88 17.52 -0.10
CA PRO A 63 -2.55 18.11 -0.17
C PRO A 63 -2.17 18.52 -1.59
N GLY A 64 -1.33 19.54 -1.71
CA GLY A 64 -0.90 20.10 -2.99
C GLY A 64 0.22 19.33 -3.70
N ASP A 65 0.58 18.15 -3.20
CA ASP A 65 1.73 17.39 -3.68
C ASP A 65 1.44 16.70 -5.02
N PRO A 66 2.42 16.63 -5.95
CA PRO A 66 2.16 16.28 -7.35
C PRO A 66 1.48 14.93 -7.59
N TYR A 67 1.75 13.92 -6.75
CA TYR A 67 1.28 12.55 -6.96
C TYR A 67 0.10 12.15 -6.08
N VAL A 68 -0.45 13.07 -5.27
CA VAL A 68 -1.60 12.79 -4.38
C VAL A 68 -2.84 12.33 -5.16
N THR A 69 -3.05 12.83 -6.37
CA THR A 69 -4.17 12.40 -7.22
C THR A 69 -4.08 10.93 -7.65
N SER A 70 -2.87 10.36 -7.61
CA SER A 70 -2.59 8.96 -7.92
C SER A 70 -2.65 8.06 -6.68
N GLN A 71 -2.76 8.63 -5.47
CA GLN A 71 -2.91 7.89 -4.23
C GLN A 71 -4.38 7.59 -3.93
N TRP A 72 -4.94 6.57 -4.59
CA TRP A 72 -6.35 6.18 -4.44
C TRP A 72 -6.74 5.90 -2.97
N ALA A 73 -5.83 5.35 -2.17
CA ALA A 73 -6.06 5.08 -0.75
C ALA A 73 -6.36 6.34 0.08
N LEU A 74 -5.85 7.51 -0.33
CA LEU A 74 -6.18 8.80 0.27
C LEU A 74 -7.45 9.38 -0.32
N LYS A 75 -7.65 9.24 -1.64
CA LYS A 75 -8.85 9.70 -2.32
C LYS A 75 -9.16 8.87 -3.56
N ASN A 76 -10.19 8.05 -3.47
CA ASN A 76 -10.65 7.23 -4.56
C ASN A 76 -11.81 7.95 -5.27
N THR A 77 -11.55 8.33 -6.51
CA THR A 77 -12.49 8.95 -7.44
C THR A 77 -12.88 8.01 -8.58
N GLY A 78 -12.44 6.75 -8.53
CA GLY A 78 -12.53 5.78 -9.62
C GLY A 78 -11.38 5.85 -10.62
N GLN A 79 -10.26 6.51 -10.26
CA GLN A 79 -9.11 6.73 -11.15
C GLN A 79 -8.29 5.47 -11.48
N SER A 80 -8.55 4.36 -10.79
CA SER A 80 -7.84 3.08 -10.95
C SER A 80 -8.84 1.92 -11.02
N ASP A 81 -9.93 2.12 -11.77
CA ASP A 81 -11.08 1.19 -11.86
C ASP A 81 -11.71 0.82 -10.50
N GLY A 82 -11.45 1.64 -9.47
CA GLY A 82 -11.97 1.47 -8.12
C GLY A 82 -13.36 2.06 -7.91
N THR A 83 -13.93 1.78 -6.73
CA THR A 83 -15.20 2.35 -6.29
C THR A 83 -14.97 3.73 -5.66
N PRO A 84 -15.55 4.82 -6.20
CA PRO A 84 -15.41 6.14 -5.60
C PRO A 84 -15.83 6.15 -4.13
N GLY A 85 -14.96 6.66 -3.25
CA GLY A 85 -15.15 6.69 -1.82
C GLY A 85 -14.77 5.39 -1.07
N ALA A 86 -14.32 4.35 -1.75
CA ALA A 86 -13.59 3.25 -1.12
C ALA A 86 -12.14 3.70 -0.87
N ASP A 87 -11.97 4.57 0.13
CA ASP A 87 -10.70 5.16 0.57
C ASP A 87 -10.72 5.48 2.07
N LEU A 88 -9.60 5.94 2.63
CA LEU A 88 -9.46 6.21 4.06
C LEU A 88 -10.16 7.49 4.54
N HIS A 89 -10.57 8.37 3.62
CA HIS A 89 -11.07 9.71 3.91
C HIS A 89 -10.21 10.57 4.87
N PRO A 90 -8.86 10.58 4.77
CA PRO A 90 -7.99 11.32 5.70
C PRO A 90 -8.18 12.84 5.61
N GLU A 91 -8.71 13.34 4.49
CA GLU A 91 -9.02 14.74 4.27
C GLU A 91 -10.03 15.28 5.30
N ARG A 92 -10.87 14.41 5.88
CA ARG A 92 -11.82 14.80 6.94
C ARG A 92 -11.11 15.20 8.24
N LEU A 93 -9.91 14.68 8.48
CA LEU A 93 -9.05 15.03 9.62
C LEU A 93 -8.19 16.25 9.30
N TRP A 94 -7.61 16.30 8.10
CA TRP A 94 -6.80 17.43 7.65
C TRP A 94 -7.61 18.73 7.60
N ASP A 95 -8.87 18.67 7.18
CA ASP A 95 -9.80 19.80 7.18
C ASP A 95 -10.10 20.37 8.58
N LYS A 96 -9.78 19.61 9.63
CA LYS A 96 -9.89 20.01 11.05
C LYS A 96 -8.55 20.43 11.64
N GLY A 97 -7.48 20.46 10.83
CA GLY A 97 -6.12 20.79 11.25
C GLY A 97 -5.31 19.60 11.79
N THR A 98 -5.89 18.40 11.86
CA THR A 98 -5.18 17.19 12.31
C THR A 98 -4.39 16.62 11.14
N THR A 99 -3.20 17.15 10.92
CA THR A 99 -2.30 16.80 9.80
C THR A 99 -1.14 15.91 10.21
N GLY A 100 -1.03 15.56 11.49
CA GLY A 100 0.08 14.79 12.02
C GLY A 100 0.18 14.89 13.53
N SER A 101 1.32 14.49 14.08
CA SER A 101 1.58 14.41 15.52
C SER A 101 3.07 14.61 15.83
N SER A 102 3.38 15.05 17.05
CA SER A 102 4.77 15.05 17.55
C SER A 102 5.25 13.66 18.01
N LYS A 103 4.34 12.68 18.02
CA LYS A 103 4.62 11.30 18.43
C LYS A 103 5.48 10.56 17.40
N VAL A 104 6.08 9.47 17.85
CA VAL A 104 6.93 8.61 17.03
C VAL A 104 6.15 7.38 16.54
N VAL A 105 6.36 7.04 15.28
CA VAL A 105 5.97 5.75 14.70
C VAL A 105 7.25 4.99 14.38
N ALA A 106 7.41 3.81 14.96
CA ALA A 106 8.51 2.92 14.67
C ALA A 106 8.17 2.05 13.46
N VAL A 107 9.10 1.97 12.50
CA VAL A 107 8.99 1.12 11.31
C VAL A 107 10.03 0.01 11.46
N VAL A 108 9.55 -1.21 11.76
CA VAL A 108 10.38 -2.40 11.94
C VAL A 108 10.38 -3.17 10.61
N ASP A 109 11.43 -2.99 9.81
CA ASP A 109 11.41 -3.36 8.38
C ASP A 109 12.84 -3.45 7.78
N THR A 110 13.01 -3.21 6.47
CA THR A 110 14.32 -3.18 5.78
C THR A 110 15.14 -1.91 6.01
N GLY A 111 14.64 -0.98 6.81
CA GLY A 111 15.22 0.35 7.05
C GLY A 111 14.34 1.47 6.50
N ILE A 112 14.86 2.70 6.52
CA ILE A 112 14.23 3.84 5.84
C ILE A 112 15.32 4.62 5.12
N ASP A 113 15.10 4.99 3.86
CA ASP A 113 15.88 6.05 3.22
C ASP A 113 15.57 7.40 3.91
N TYR A 114 16.30 7.65 4.99
CA TYR A 114 16.20 8.85 5.79
C TYR A 114 16.72 10.10 5.06
N THR A 115 17.22 9.96 3.83
CA THR A 115 17.63 11.06 2.94
C THR A 115 16.59 11.37 1.86
N HIS A 116 15.57 10.52 1.69
CA HIS A 116 14.50 10.71 0.72
C HIS A 116 13.83 12.09 0.90
N GLU A 117 13.68 12.82 -0.20
CA GLU A 117 13.22 14.22 -0.20
C GLU A 117 11.87 14.42 0.48
N ASP A 118 11.01 13.41 0.40
CA ASP A 118 9.67 13.41 0.99
C ASP A 118 9.61 12.88 2.45
N LEU A 119 10.68 12.24 2.94
CA LEU A 119 10.72 11.63 4.28
C LEU A 119 11.62 12.37 5.27
N ILE A 120 12.70 12.99 4.79
CA ILE A 120 13.77 13.55 5.64
C ILE A 120 13.26 14.50 6.73
N SER A 121 12.19 15.26 6.47
CA SER A 121 11.62 16.22 7.41
C SER A 121 10.82 15.56 8.55
N ASN A 122 10.34 14.35 8.29
CA ASN A 122 9.54 13.54 9.20
C ASN A 122 10.35 12.42 9.87
N MET A 123 11.66 12.32 9.62
CA MET A 123 12.50 11.39 10.37
C MET A 123 12.57 11.77 11.86
N TRP A 124 12.43 10.77 12.72
CA TRP A 124 12.72 10.89 14.15
C TRP A 124 14.21 11.07 14.33
N VAL A 125 14.61 12.03 15.17
CA VAL A 125 16.00 12.21 15.55
C VAL A 125 16.12 11.81 17.01
N ASN A 126 16.96 10.80 17.28
CA ASN A 126 17.22 10.31 18.62
C ASN A 126 17.81 11.43 19.49
N PRO A 127 17.10 11.91 20.54
CA PRO A 127 17.60 12.94 21.43
C PRO A 127 18.57 12.38 22.50
N HIS A 128 18.77 11.05 22.55
CA HIS A 128 19.54 10.33 23.54
C HIS A 128 20.66 9.48 22.92
N GLN A 129 21.37 10.02 21.93
CA GLN A 129 22.49 9.35 21.24
C GLN A 129 23.66 9.01 22.18
N ASP A 130 23.73 9.63 23.36
CA ASP A 130 24.67 9.31 24.43
C ASP A 130 24.32 8.00 25.18
N LYS A 131 23.07 7.52 25.06
CA LYS A 131 22.55 6.34 25.78
C LYS A 131 22.13 5.21 24.85
N LEU A 132 21.59 5.54 23.68
CA LEU A 132 21.15 4.59 22.67
C LEU A 132 21.79 4.96 21.32
N PRO A 133 22.38 3.99 20.61
CA PRO A 133 23.02 4.24 19.32
C PRO A 133 21.97 4.61 18.26
N GLY A 134 22.42 5.25 17.19
CA GLY A 134 21.56 5.55 16.05
C GLY A 134 20.93 6.93 16.10
N LYS A 135 21.17 7.74 15.05
CA LYS A 135 20.56 9.07 14.92
C LYS A 135 19.09 8.98 14.53
N TYR A 136 18.76 8.05 13.62
CA TYR A 136 17.41 7.87 13.06
C TYR A 136 16.74 6.56 13.51
N GLY A 137 17.44 5.77 14.32
CA GLY A 137 17.12 4.40 14.69
C GLY A 137 18.34 3.51 14.46
N TYR A 138 18.16 2.19 14.31
CA TYR A 138 19.25 1.22 14.39
C TYR A 138 19.12 0.10 13.36
N ASP A 139 20.27 -0.39 12.87
CA ASP A 139 20.36 -1.58 12.01
C ASP A 139 20.75 -2.81 12.84
N PHE A 140 19.82 -3.75 12.95
CA PHE A 140 19.99 -5.02 13.65
C PHE A 140 20.61 -6.12 12.77
N VAL A 141 20.64 -5.93 11.44
CA VAL A 141 21.28 -6.84 10.48
C VAL A 141 22.80 -6.64 10.53
N SER A 142 23.24 -5.39 10.37
CA SER A 142 24.67 -5.04 10.38
C SER A 142 25.21 -4.71 11.77
N GLU A 143 24.32 -4.62 12.76
CA GLU A 143 24.60 -4.21 14.14
C GLU A 143 25.23 -2.82 14.26
N ASP A 144 24.71 -1.83 13.52
CA ASP A 144 25.23 -0.47 13.54
C ASP A 144 24.14 0.61 13.62
N ALA A 145 24.59 1.87 13.63
CA ALA A 145 23.76 3.05 13.82
C ALA A 145 23.13 3.59 12.51
N GLU A 146 23.19 2.84 11.41
CA GLU A 146 22.84 3.27 10.05
C GLU A 146 21.67 2.45 9.46
N PRO A 147 20.41 2.74 9.83
CA PRO A 147 19.23 2.01 9.34
C PRO A 147 18.80 2.45 7.93
N MET A 148 19.76 2.67 7.04
CA MET A 148 19.50 3.03 5.64
C MET A 148 18.83 1.85 4.92
N ASP A 149 17.82 2.15 4.10
CA ASP A 149 17.11 1.13 3.34
C ASP A 149 17.83 0.82 2.02
N ASP A 150 18.24 -0.43 1.87
CA ASP A 150 18.89 -1.00 0.68
C ASP A 150 17.96 -1.97 -0.08
N ASN A 151 16.76 -2.23 0.43
CA ASN A 151 15.74 -3.06 -0.22
C ASN A 151 14.60 -2.23 -0.83
N GLY A 152 14.10 -1.23 -0.08
CA GLY A 152 13.04 -0.31 -0.49
C GLY A 152 11.68 -0.53 0.18
N HIS A 153 11.42 -1.70 0.77
CA HIS A 153 10.13 -2.04 1.38
C HIS A 153 9.80 -1.15 2.60
N GLY A 154 10.76 -0.95 3.50
CA GLY A 154 10.59 -0.09 4.67
C GLY A 154 10.40 1.39 4.32
N THR A 155 11.09 1.88 3.28
CA THR A 155 10.87 3.22 2.72
C THR A 155 9.48 3.36 2.12
N HIS A 156 8.96 2.33 1.47
CA HIS A 156 7.59 2.31 0.95
C HIS A 156 6.55 2.39 2.05
N CYS A 157 6.67 1.56 3.10
CA CYS A 157 5.80 1.64 4.27
C CYS A 157 5.86 3.03 4.93
N SER A 158 7.06 3.61 5.03
CA SER A 158 7.30 4.92 5.64
C SER A 158 6.60 6.07 4.90
N GLY A 159 6.57 6.04 3.58
CA GLY A 159 5.85 7.04 2.78
C GLY A 159 4.35 7.03 3.00
N ILE A 160 3.75 5.83 3.12
CA ILE A 160 2.31 5.68 3.41
C ILE A 160 1.99 6.30 4.77
N ILE A 161 2.80 6.01 5.77
CA ILE A 161 2.64 6.52 7.14
C ILE A 161 2.82 8.04 7.17
N GLY A 162 3.89 8.54 6.55
CA GLY A 162 4.49 9.81 6.94
C GLY A 162 5.27 10.57 5.88
N ALA A 163 5.04 10.38 4.59
CA ALA A 163 5.54 11.33 3.59
C ALA A 163 5.03 12.77 3.87
N SER A 164 5.88 13.74 3.61
CA SER A 164 5.71 15.13 4.03
C SER A 164 4.66 15.84 3.17
N GLY A 165 3.40 15.90 3.63
CA GLY A 165 2.35 16.54 2.85
C GLY A 165 2.46 18.08 2.76
N ASN A 166 2.01 18.63 1.64
CA ASN A 166 2.08 20.04 1.24
C ASN A 166 3.50 20.62 1.19
N ASN A 167 4.49 19.80 0.81
CA ASN A 167 5.86 20.26 0.52
C ASN A 167 6.08 20.54 -0.98
N GLY A 168 5.13 20.15 -1.84
CA GLY A 168 5.20 20.33 -3.29
C GLY A 168 6.07 19.29 -4.00
N VAL A 169 6.38 18.19 -3.34
CA VAL A 169 7.25 17.09 -3.80
C VAL A 169 6.49 15.78 -3.64
N GLY A 170 6.72 14.83 -4.55
CA GLY A 170 6.26 13.46 -4.35
C GLY A 170 4.78 13.29 -3.99
N ILE A 171 4.54 12.60 -2.88
CA ILE A 171 3.25 12.12 -2.40
C ILE A 171 2.86 12.83 -1.09
N SER A 172 1.79 12.36 -0.43
CA SER A 172 1.52 12.69 0.97
C SER A 172 1.34 11.40 1.76
N GLY A 173 1.90 11.35 2.97
CA GLY A 173 1.53 10.34 3.96
C GLY A 173 0.17 10.65 4.57
N ILE A 174 -0.39 9.68 5.30
CA ILE A 174 -1.59 9.91 6.12
C ILE A 174 -1.28 10.97 7.20
N ASN A 175 -0.09 10.87 7.82
CA ASN A 175 0.43 11.85 8.77
C ASN A 175 1.48 12.73 8.07
N GLN A 176 1.02 13.85 7.52
CA GLN A 176 1.86 14.82 6.79
C GLN A 176 3.02 15.37 7.63
N LYS A 177 2.89 15.34 8.96
CA LYS A 177 3.92 15.77 9.93
C LYS A 177 4.03 14.76 11.07
N ILE A 178 5.06 13.93 11.07
CA ILE A 178 5.24 12.87 12.07
C ILE A 178 6.72 12.68 12.41
N LYS A 179 7.03 11.72 13.28
CA LYS A 179 8.38 11.25 13.55
C LYS A 179 8.49 9.76 13.24
N LEU A 180 9.25 9.41 12.21
CA LEU A 180 9.49 8.04 11.76
C LEU A 180 10.82 7.53 12.35
N MET A 181 10.77 6.46 13.14
CA MET A 181 11.97 5.77 13.65
C MET A 181 12.25 4.55 12.77
N ALA A 182 13.46 4.47 12.22
CA ALA A 182 13.88 3.38 11.33
C ALA A 182 14.53 2.24 12.12
N LEU A 183 13.93 1.04 12.10
CA LEU A 183 14.49 -0.15 12.75
C LEU A 183 14.69 -1.22 11.69
N LYS A 184 15.89 -1.26 11.11
CA LYS A 184 16.27 -2.20 10.05
C LYS A 184 16.53 -3.56 10.67
N MET A 185 15.69 -4.54 10.35
CA MET A 185 15.80 -5.91 10.83
C MET A 185 15.79 -6.94 9.68
N LEU A 186 15.41 -6.50 8.47
CA LEU A 186 15.49 -7.24 7.22
C LEU A 186 16.66 -6.71 6.37
N ASP A 187 17.38 -7.60 5.69
CA ASP A 187 18.51 -7.32 4.80
C ASP A 187 18.05 -6.79 3.43
N ASP A 188 19.00 -6.64 2.50
CA ASP A 188 18.79 -6.14 1.14
C ASP A 188 17.94 -7.08 0.28
N ASP A 189 17.92 -8.37 0.59
CA ASP A 189 17.04 -9.37 -0.03
C ASP A 189 15.65 -9.44 0.64
N GLY A 190 15.43 -8.68 1.72
CA GLY A 190 14.16 -8.62 2.45
C GLY A 190 13.97 -9.73 3.49
N TYR A 191 15.06 -10.40 3.89
CA TYR A 191 15.05 -11.48 4.87
C TYR A 191 15.64 -11.03 6.21
N GLY A 192 15.20 -11.64 7.30
CA GLY A 192 15.76 -11.34 8.61
C GLY A 192 15.39 -12.37 9.66
N GLU A 193 16.04 -12.26 10.81
CA GLU A 193 15.87 -13.22 11.90
C GLU A 193 14.83 -12.73 12.91
N LEU A 194 14.09 -13.68 13.50
CA LEU A 194 13.20 -13.40 14.65
C LEU A 194 13.91 -12.60 15.75
N TYR A 195 15.19 -12.91 16.00
CA TYR A 195 15.98 -12.23 17.01
C TYR A 195 16.12 -10.72 16.74
N ASN A 196 16.29 -10.33 15.47
CA ASN A 196 16.40 -8.92 15.07
C ASN A 196 15.07 -8.18 15.30
N ALA A 197 13.95 -8.81 14.94
CA ALA A 197 12.62 -8.25 15.23
C ALA A 197 12.39 -8.06 16.74
N LEU A 198 12.76 -9.05 17.58
CA LEU A 198 12.63 -8.93 19.04
C LEU A 198 13.55 -7.83 19.62
N ARG A 199 14.78 -7.68 19.09
CA ARG A 199 15.69 -6.59 19.48
C ARG A 199 15.16 -5.22 19.06
N ALA A 200 14.49 -5.11 17.92
CA ALA A 200 13.84 -3.87 17.50
C ALA A 200 12.77 -3.44 18.52
N TYR A 201 11.93 -4.36 19.00
CA TYR A 201 10.99 -4.05 20.09
C TYR A 201 11.69 -3.68 21.40
N TRP A 202 12.83 -4.32 21.71
CA TRP A 202 13.60 -3.96 22.90
C TRP A 202 14.18 -2.54 22.80
N TYR A 203 14.70 -2.16 21.63
CA TYR A 203 15.13 -0.79 21.35
C TYR A 203 13.99 0.22 21.51
N ILE A 204 12.78 -0.10 21.02
CA ILE A 204 11.60 0.74 21.22
C ILE A 204 11.29 0.91 22.72
N SER A 205 11.31 -0.17 23.48
CA SER A 205 11.09 -0.17 24.93
C SER A 205 12.12 0.71 25.66
N ASP A 206 13.39 0.64 25.29
CA ASP A 206 14.47 1.46 25.86
C ASP A 206 14.29 2.94 25.49
N VAL A 207 13.91 3.24 24.25
CA VAL A 207 13.60 4.60 23.80
C VAL A 207 12.40 5.17 24.58
N GLN A 208 11.36 4.37 24.84
CA GLN A 208 10.22 4.76 25.68
C GLN A 208 10.63 4.99 27.14
N ASP A 209 11.54 4.19 27.71
CA ASP A 209 12.06 4.39 29.08
C ASP A 209 12.87 5.69 29.22
N LEU A 210 13.41 6.19 28.11
CA LEU A 210 14.05 7.51 28.04
C LEU A 210 13.05 8.66 27.84
N GLY A 211 11.76 8.37 27.75
CA GLY A 211 10.67 9.36 27.72
C GLY A 211 10.17 9.73 26.32
N VAL A 212 10.53 8.97 25.29
CA VAL A 212 10.03 9.20 23.92
C VAL A 212 8.64 8.55 23.75
N ASP A 213 7.66 9.34 23.30
CA ASP A 213 6.28 8.92 23.05
C ASP A 213 6.15 8.18 21.70
N VAL A 214 6.42 6.88 21.71
CA VAL A 214 6.17 5.97 20.58
C VAL A 214 4.71 5.54 20.62
N ALA A 215 3.94 5.92 19.59
CA ALA A 215 2.51 5.67 19.50
C ALA A 215 2.15 4.38 18.78
N ALA A 216 2.94 4.03 17.76
CA ALA A 216 2.64 2.92 16.87
C ALA A 216 3.92 2.24 16.39
N ILE A 217 3.81 0.94 16.11
CA ILE A 217 4.88 0.10 15.59
C ILE A 217 4.33 -0.59 14.34
N ASN A 218 4.93 -0.32 13.18
CA ASN A 218 4.56 -0.95 11.91
C ASN A 218 5.38 -2.22 11.69
N ASN A 219 4.69 -3.34 11.44
CA ASN A 219 5.28 -4.66 11.20
C ASN A 219 4.71 -5.22 9.87
N SER A 220 5.31 -4.82 8.76
CA SER A 220 4.89 -5.22 7.41
C SER A 220 5.63 -6.46 6.92
N TYR A 221 5.76 -7.47 7.77
CA TYR A 221 6.49 -8.70 7.49
C TYR A 221 5.78 -9.89 8.14
N THR A 222 6.07 -11.09 7.64
CA THR A 222 5.58 -12.37 8.19
C THR A 222 6.75 -13.34 8.35
N GLU A 223 6.52 -14.46 9.03
CA GLU A 223 7.44 -15.58 8.96
C GLU A 223 7.48 -16.16 7.53
N ILE A 224 8.65 -16.71 7.16
CA ILE A 224 8.79 -17.54 5.96
C ILE A 224 8.89 -18.98 6.43
N PRO A 225 7.95 -19.87 6.04
CA PRO A 225 8.08 -21.28 6.36
C PRO A 225 9.22 -21.92 5.54
N GLU A 226 10.23 -22.50 6.19
CA GLU A 226 11.27 -23.31 5.51
C GLU A 226 10.71 -24.62 4.90
N ASP A 227 9.52 -25.04 5.33
CA ASP A 227 8.74 -26.19 4.87
C ASP A 227 7.25 -25.89 5.11
N TYR A 228 6.32 -26.71 4.58
CA TYR A 228 4.92 -26.68 5.03
C TYR A 228 4.87 -26.90 6.55
N THR A 229 4.81 -25.80 7.29
CA THR A 229 4.66 -25.79 8.74
C THR A 229 3.17 -25.72 8.98
N PRO A 230 2.55 -26.73 9.60
CA PRO A 230 1.15 -26.65 9.90
C PRO A 230 0.86 -25.37 10.70
N PRO A 231 -0.15 -24.59 10.29
CA PRO A 231 -0.86 -23.63 11.13
C PRO A 231 -0.74 -23.62 12.66
N ASP A 232 -0.76 -24.80 13.28
CA ASP A 232 -0.83 -25.01 14.71
C ASP A 232 0.50 -25.50 15.30
N ALA A 233 1.56 -25.47 14.49
CA ALA A 233 2.89 -25.94 14.84
C ALA A 233 3.37 -25.26 16.14
N PRO A 234 3.94 -26.03 17.09
CA PRO A 234 4.46 -25.49 18.34
C PRO A 234 5.42 -24.31 18.17
N LYS A 235 6.15 -24.26 17.04
CA LYS A 235 7.09 -23.19 16.71
C LYS A 235 6.40 -21.84 16.48
N ILE A 236 5.34 -21.78 15.66
CA ILE A 236 4.62 -20.54 15.38
C ILE A 236 3.91 -20.02 16.64
N LYS A 237 3.34 -20.93 17.46
CA LYS A 237 2.79 -20.57 18.77
C LYS A 237 3.84 -19.95 19.69
N ALA A 238 5.04 -20.51 19.74
CA ALA A 238 6.13 -19.95 20.54
C ALA A 238 6.58 -18.58 20.01
N MET A 239 6.66 -18.39 18.69
CA MET A 239 6.96 -17.08 18.08
C MET A 239 5.91 -16.03 18.44
N ASN A 240 4.61 -16.36 18.29
CA ASN A 240 3.53 -15.45 18.67
C ASN A 240 3.49 -15.16 20.18
N GLN A 241 3.92 -16.08 21.04
CA GLN A 241 4.10 -15.80 22.47
C GLN A 241 5.25 -14.82 22.74
N LEU A 242 6.34 -14.90 21.99
CA LEU A 242 7.46 -13.95 22.08
C LEU A 242 7.02 -12.56 21.59
N PHE A 243 6.35 -12.49 20.44
CA PHE A 243 5.79 -11.24 19.92
C PHE A 243 4.76 -10.64 20.88
N LYS A 244 3.83 -11.45 21.39
CA LYS A 244 2.89 -11.03 22.44
C LYS A 244 3.64 -10.37 23.60
N ARG A 245 4.71 -11.01 24.09
CA ARG A 245 5.46 -10.49 25.25
C ARG A 245 6.06 -9.12 24.97
N VAL A 246 6.70 -8.94 23.81
CA VAL A 246 7.34 -7.65 23.49
C VAL A 246 6.33 -6.56 23.14
N MET A 247 5.22 -6.92 22.48
CA MET A 247 4.08 -6.02 22.23
C MET A 247 3.44 -5.55 23.53
N ASP A 248 3.25 -6.45 24.51
CA ASP A 248 2.74 -6.08 25.83
C ASP A 248 3.67 -5.09 26.54
N ILE A 249 5.00 -5.28 26.46
CA ILE A 249 5.98 -4.38 27.09
C ILE A 249 5.93 -2.97 26.46
N THR A 250 5.95 -2.87 25.13
CA THR A 250 5.89 -1.57 24.46
C THR A 250 4.50 -0.94 24.55
N GLY A 251 3.46 -1.78 24.63
CA GLY A 251 2.07 -1.36 24.69
C GLY A 251 1.62 -0.86 26.05
N GLU A 252 2.10 -1.46 27.15
CA GLU A 252 1.94 -0.91 28.50
C GLU A 252 2.58 0.49 28.64
N LYS A 253 3.53 0.81 27.77
CA LYS A 253 4.17 2.13 27.63
C LYS A 253 3.50 3.04 26.59
N GLY A 254 2.41 2.60 25.95
CA GLY A 254 1.54 3.43 25.11
C GLY A 254 1.60 3.18 23.60
N ALA A 255 2.39 2.21 23.12
CA ALA A 255 2.46 1.88 21.70
C ALA A 255 1.40 0.84 21.27
N VAL A 256 0.99 0.87 20.01
CA VAL A 256 0.17 -0.20 19.39
C VAL A 256 0.91 -0.77 18.18
N SER A 257 1.03 -2.09 18.13
CA SER A 257 1.62 -2.80 17.00
C SER A 257 0.57 -3.09 15.94
N PHE A 258 0.89 -2.75 14.69
CA PHE A 258 0.11 -3.09 13.52
C PHE A 258 0.89 -4.13 12.71
N CYS A 259 0.26 -5.28 12.47
CA CYS A 259 0.90 -6.42 11.81
C CYS A 259 0.09 -6.79 10.56
N CYS A 260 0.77 -6.98 9.43
CA CYS A 260 0.09 -7.44 8.21
C CYS A 260 -0.46 -8.87 8.38
N ALA A 261 -1.63 -9.15 7.80
CA ALA A 261 -2.27 -10.46 7.91
C ALA A 261 -1.57 -11.56 7.08
N GLY A 262 -0.71 -11.18 6.12
CA GLY A 262 -0.08 -12.08 5.14
C GLY A 262 -0.70 -11.99 3.75
N ASN A 263 -0.02 -12.56 2.76
CA ASN A 263 -0.26 -12.34 1.32
C ASN A 263 -0.48 -13.65 0.52
N ASP A 264 -1.06 -14.66 1.16
CA ASP A 264 -1.18 -16.03 0.63
C ASP A 264 -2.63 -16.44 0.32
N SER A 265 -3.60 -15.52 0.44
CA SER A 265 -5.03 -15.78 0.30
C SER A 265 -5.59 -16.80 1.31
N GLU A 266 -4.95 -16.94 2.47
CA GLU A 266 -5.26 -17.97 3.47
C GLU A 266 -6.16 -17.48 4.63
N ASP A 267 -6.85 -18.45 5.25
CA ASP A 267 -7.68 -18.23 6.45
C ASP A 267 -6.83 -18.41 7.72
N ASN A 268 -6.43 -17.30 8.34
CA ASN A 268 -5.63 -17.25 9.55
C ASN A 268 -6.34 -17.86 10.79
N ASP A 269 -7.65 -18.11 10.75
CA ASP A 269 -8.31 -18.88 11.81
C ASP A 269 -7.99 -20.39 11.73
N ARG A 270 -7.54 -20.85 10.55
CA ARG A 270 -7.10 -22.23 10.33
C ARG A 270 -5.61 -22.40 10.59
N GLY A 271 -4.86 -21.29 10.66
CA GLY A 271 -3.47 -21.26 11.09
C GLY A 271 -2.93 -19.92 11.46
N LEU A 272 -2.23 -19.91 12.59
CA LEU A 272 -1.63 -18.71 13.12
C LEU A 272 -0.49 -18.30 12.19
N ILE A 273 -0.49 -17.05 11.79
CA ILE A 273 0.65 -16.36 11.20
C ILE A 273 1.37 -15.55 12.29
N SER A 274 2.63 -15.21 12.10
CA SER A 274 3.43 -14.41 13.03
C SER A 274 4.03 -13.18 12.32
N PRO A 275 3.95 -11.97 12.89
CA PRO A 275 3.49 -11.66 14.25
C PRO A 275 1.98 -11.41 14.37
N ALA A 276 1.21 -11.36 13.28
CA ALA A 276 -0.20 -10.94 13.34
C ALA A 276 -1.10 -11.84 14.21
N GLY A 277 -0.78 -13.12 14.37
CA GLY A 277 -1.47 -14.04 15.27
C GLY A 277 -1.08 -13.94 16.75
N ALA A 278 -0.26 -12.95 17.15
CA ALA A 278 0.06 -12.72 18.54
C ALA A 278 -1.16 -12.19 19.32
N ASP A 279 -1.58 -12.96 20.34
CA ASP A 279 -2.72 -12.62 21.21
C ASP A 279 -2.33 -11.56 22.26
N SER A 280 -2.11 -10.33 21.79
CA SER A 280 -1.84 -9.14 22.62
C SER A 280 -2.96 -8.12 22.45
N PRO A 281 -3.43 -7.47 23.54
CA PRO A 281 -4.36 -6.34 23.42
C PRO A 281 -3.76 -5.12 22.71
N TYR A 282 -2.45 -5.13 22.44
CA TYR A 282 -1.71 -4.08 21.73
C TYR A 282 -1.32 -4.49 20.31
N ASN A 283 -1.87 -5.59 19.80
CA ASN A 283 -1.70 -6.02 18.41
C ASN A 283 -2.98 -5.73 17.62
N ILE A 284 -2.81 -5.21 16.40
CA ILE A 284 -3.87 -5.07 15.40
C ILE A 284 -3.41 -5.78 14.13
N ALA A 285 -4.08 -6.87 13.78
CA ALA A 285 -3.86 -7.61 12.55
C ALA A 285 -4.64 -6.98 11.38
N VAL A 286 -3.94 -6.64 10.30
CA VAL A 286 -4.45 -5.82 9.20
C VAL A 286 -4.45 -6.61 7.89
N ALA A 287 -5.65 -6.88 7.36
CA ALA A 287 -5.84 -7.37 6.00
C ALA A 287 -5.75 -6.24 4.96
N ALA A 288 -5.56 -6.60 3.70
CA ALA A 288 -5.52 -5.66 2.59
C ALA A 288 -6.86 -5.58 1.85
N SER A 289 -7.25 -4.38 1.45
CA SER A 289 -8.35 -4.12 0.52
C SER A 289 -7.84 -3.60 -0.82
N ASP A 290 -8.65 -3.81 -1.86
CA ASP A 290 -8.42 -3.28 -3.19
C ASP A 290 -9.12 -1.93 -3.43
N PRO A 291 -8.91 -1.27 -4.59
CA PRO A 291 -9.58 -0.01 -4.92
C PRO A 291 -11.11 -0.11 -5.06
N SER A 292 -11.68 -1.31 -5.17
CA SER A 292 -13.14 -1.52 -5.19
C SER A 292 -13.73 -1.48 -3.79
N GLY A 293 -12.89 -1.59 -2.75
CA GLY A 293 -13.28 -1.74 -1.35
C GLY A 293 -13.50 -3.20 -0.94
N ASP A 294 -13.15 -4.15 -1.83
CA ASP A 294 -13.21 -5.57 -1.55
C ASP A 294 -11.90 -6.04 -0.90
N LEU A 295 -11.91 -7.22 -0.29
CA LEU A 295 -10.70 -7.85 0.22
C LEU A 295 -9.74 -8.09 -0.96
N ALA A 296 -8.48 -7.66 -0.84
CA ALA A 296 -7.49 -7.85 -1.88
C ALA A 296 -7.29 -9.35 -2.16
N PRO A 297 -7.16 -9.77 -3.44
CA PRO A 297 -7.10 -11.19 -3.77
C PRO A 297 -6.00 -11.98 -3.05
N TYR A 298 -4.85 -11.34 -2.79
CA TYR A 298 -3.73 -11.95 -2.09
C TYR A 298 -3.88 -11.92 -0.56
N SER A 299 -4.77 -11.10 0.00
CA SER A 299 -4.83 -10.89 1.44
C SER A 299 -5.23 -12.16 2.17
N ASN A 300 -4.47 -12.51 3.21
CA ASN A 300 -4.98 -13.39 4.24
C ASN A 300 -6.13 -12.72 5.00
N TYR A 301 -6.98 -13.53 5.62
CA TYR A 301 -8.16 -13.09 6.35
C TYR A 301 -8.42 -13.99 7.56
N GLY A 302 -9.28 -13.56 8.47
CA GLY A 302 -9.66 -14.37 9.62
C GLY A 302 -10.82 -13.73 10.35
N LYS A 303 -11.78 -14.53 10.81
CA LYS A 303 -12.94 -14.03 11.56
C LYS A 303 -12.55 -13.64 12.99
N THR A 304 -11.55 -14.31 13.56
CA THR A 304 -11.09 -14.08 14.93
C THR A 304 -9.64 -13.65 15.02
N SER A 305 -8.86 -13.85 13.96
CA SER A 305 -7.41 -13.60 13.90
C SER A 305 -7.03 -12.35 13.10
N VAL A 306 -8.00 -11.65 12.49
CA VAL A 306 -7.78 -10.38 11.76
C VAL A 306 -8.79 -9.35 12.26
N ASP A 307 -8.30 -8.15 12.58
CA ASP A 307 -9.10 -7.11 13.24
C ASP A 307 -9.80 -6.17 12.26
N LEU A 308 -9.09 -5.78 11.19
CA LEU A 308 -9.59 -4.85 10.18
C LEU A 308 -8.91 -5.06 8.83
N ALA A 309 -9.45 -4.41 7.80
CA ALA A 309 -8.81 -4.26 6.49
C ALA A 309 -8.51 -2.79 6.19
N ALA A 310 -7.42 -2.54 5.47
CA ALA A 310 -7.03 -1.23 4.98
C ALA A 310 -6.58 -1.30 3.51
N PRO A 311 -6.61 -0.19 2.74
CA PRO A 311 -6.08 -0.13 1.38
C PRO A 311 -4.66 -0.71 1.26
N GLY A 312 -4.50 -1.78 0.48
CA GLY A 312 -3.22 -2.49 0.31
C GLY A 312 -2.84 -2.79 -1.14
N SER A 313 -3.78 -2.78 -2.09
CA SER A 313 -3.47 -3.01 -3.50
C SER A 313 -3.03 -1.73 -4.22
N TYR A 314 -1.97 -1.80 -5.02
CA TYR A 314 -1.51 -0.68 -5.88
C TYR A 314 -1.29 0.63 -5.11
N ILE A 315 -0.63 0.55 -3.96
CA ILE A 315 -0.37 1.72 -3.12
C ILE A 315 0.89 2.43 -3.62
N LEU A 316 0.71 3.63 -4.15
CA LEU A 316 1.81 4.51 -4.52
C LEU A 316 2.46 5.09 -3.25
N SER A 317 3.78 4.93 -3.13
CA SER A 317 4.57 5.44 -2.01
C SER A 317 6.01 5.80 -2.42
N THR A 318 6.80 6.28 -1.46
CA THR A 318 8.25 6.51 -1.59
C THR A 318 9.01 5.19 -1.74
N ILE A 319 10.20 5.22 -2.33
CA ILE A 319 11.11 4.07 -2.39
C ILE A 319 12.56 4.57 -2.31
N ASN A 320 13.50 3.72 -1.94
CA ASN A 320 14.90 4.06 -1.69
C ASN A 320 15.72 4.32 -2.96
N GLU A 321 15.15 4.07 -4.14
CA GLU A 321 15.80 4.30 -5.42
C GLU A 321 14.90 5.04 -6.42
N PRO A 322 15.46 5.74 -7.43
CA PRO A 322 14.67 6.36 -8.48
C PRO A 322 13.86 5.32 -9.26
N SER A 323 12.56 5.24 -8.95
CA SER A 323 11.61 4.42 -9.69
C SER A 323 10.73 5.29 -10.58
N PHE A 324 10.21 4.71 -11.67
CA PHE A 324 9.31 5.40 -12.58
C PHE A 324 8.08 4.54 -12.81
N THR A 325 6.94 5.08 -12.38
CA THR A 325 5.64 4.47 -12.63
C THR A 325 4.98 5.21 -13.79
N PRO A 326 5.08 4.73 -15.04
CA PRO A 326 4.59 5.48 -16.21
C PRO A 326 3.09 5.83 -16.13
N GLY A 327 2.31 4.99 -15.47
CA GLY A 327 0.86 5.13 -15.30
C GLY A 327 0.43 6.38 -14.52
N ILE A 328 1.32 7.01 -13.73
CA ILE A 328 0.98 8.23 -12.98
C ILE A 328 1.30 9.52 -13.75
N TYR A 329 1.95 9.41 -14.91
CA TYR A 329 2.38 10.56 -15.71
C TYR A 329 1.55 10.69 -16.98
N THR A 330 1.27 11.92 -17.41
CA THR A 330 0.73 12.19 -18.75
C THR A 330 1.79 11.87 -19.83
N PRO A 331 1.39 11.64 -21.10
CA PRO A 331 2.36 11.45 -22.19
C PRO A 331 3.41 12.56 -22.28
N ALA A 332 3.02 13.82 -22.01
CA ALA A 332 3.95 14.96 -22.02
C ALA A 332 4.94 14.93 -20.85
N GLN A 333 4.49 14.54 -19.65
CA GLN A 333 5.37 14.37 -18.49
C GLN A 333 6.33 13.19 -18.69
N ARG A 334 5.85 12.07 -19.26
CA ARG A 334 6.72 10.94 -19.61
C ARG A 334 7.84 11.38 -20.55
N ALA A 335 7.51 12.09 -21.62
CA ALA A 335 8.51 12.63 -22.57
C ALA A 335 9.52 13.63 -21.96
N GLN A 336 9.26 14.18 -20.77
CA GLN A 336 10.21 15.03 -20.03
C GLN A 336 11.07 14.24 -19.04
N LEU A 337 10.55 13.12 -18.52
CA LEU A 337 11.17 12.35 -17.45
C LEU A 337 11.98 11.16 -17.95
N CYS A 338 11.65 10.65 -19.14
CA CYS A 338 12.38 9.60 -19.81
C CYS A 338 12.68 10.00 -21.25
N ASP A 339 13.82 9.57 -21.76
CA ASP A 339 14.15 9.78 -23.17
C ASP A 339 13.18 8.97 -24.04
N GLU A 340 12.87 7.73 -23.61
CA GLU A 340 11.97 6.82 -24.32
C GLU A 340 11.00 6.10 -23.38
N PHE A 341 9.76 5.98 -23.82
CA PHE A 341 8.72 5.16 -23.21
C PHE A 341 8.02 4.31 -24.25
N ALA A 342 8.14 2.99 -24.08
CA ALA A 342 7.47 1.99 -24.89
C ALA A 342 6.37 1.28 -24.09
N ASP A 343 5.13 1.43 -24.56
CA ASP A 343 3.94 0.81 -24.01
C ASP A 343 3.37 -0.21 -25.00
N TYR A 344 3.06 -1.41 -24.52
CA TYR A 344 2.58 -2.54 -25.32
C TYR A 344 1.06 -2.78 -25.13
N GLU A 345 0.31 -1.76 -24.71
CA GLU A 345 -1.14 -1.78 -24.48
C GLU A 345 -2.02 -2.19 -25.69
N GLU A 346 -1.46 -2.31 -26.90
CA GLU A 346 -2.23 -2.86 -28.02
C GLU A 346 -2.23 -4.40 -27.98
N LYS A 347 -3.39 -4.93 -27.59
CA LYS A 347 -3.78 -6.36 -27.48
C LYS A 347 -3.55 -7.25 -28.71
N ASP A 348 -2.82 -6.81 -29.73
CA ASP A 348 -2.52 -7.62 -30.90
C ASP A 348 -1.09 -8.16 -30.86
N SER A 349 -1.00 -9.48 -30.61
CA SER A 349 0.08 -10.41 -30.98
C SER A 349 1.14 -10.82 -29.94
N LEU A 350 0.73 -11.68 -28.99
CA LEU A 350 1.63 -12.57 -28.25
C LEU A 350 1.73 -13.97 -28.89
N GLU A 351 1.75 -14.07 -30.23
CA GLU A 351 2.15 -15.31 -30.90
C GLU A 351 3.69 -15.34 -31.02
N PRO A 352 4.35 -16.46 -30.69
CA PRO A 352 5.78 -16.63 -30.93
C PRO A 352 6.12 -16.26 -32.38
N GLY A 353 6.96 -15.23 -32.56
CA GLY A 353 7.34 -14.71 -33.88
C GLY A 353 6.63 -13.43 -34.34
N LYS A 354 5.71 -12.87 -33.55
CA LYS A 354 5.08 -11.56 -33.81
C LYS A 354 5.49 -10.45 -32.84
N TRP A 355 6.61 -10.62 -32.13
CA TRP A 355 7.25 -9.57 -31.33
C TRP A 355 7.68 -8.41 -32.24
N GLY A 356 6.71 -7.56 -32.60
CA GLY A 356 6.92 -6.37 -33.41
C GLY A 356 7.63 -5.31 -32.57
N VAL A 357 8.47 -4.53 -33.24
CA VAL A 357 9.17 -3.35 -32.70
C VAL A 357 8.18 -2.49 -31.90
N PRO A 358 8.53 -2.01 -30.68
CA PRO A 358 7.70 -1.07 -29.93
C PRO A 358 7.30 0.11 -30.82
N LYS A 359 6.04 0.55 -30.72
CA LYS A 359 5.52 1.64 -31.57
C LYS A 359 6.23 2.99 -31.36
N ASN A 360 7.00 3.13 -30.29
CA ASN A 360 7.78 4.33 -29.95
C ASN A 360 9.27 4.00 -29.79
N THR A 361 9.90 3.46 -30.83
CA THR A 361 11.36 3.47 -30.89
C THR A 361 11.82 4.77 -31.53
N ASN A 362 12.34 5.70 -30.73
CA ASN A 362 13.27 6.67 -31.27
C ASN A 362 14.47 5.91 -31.86
N PRO A 363 14.91 6.26 -33.07
CA PRO A 363 16.06 5.62 -33.74
C PRO A 363 17.39 5.70 -32.96
N SER A 364 17.41 6.36 -31.79
CA SER A 364 18.58 6.50 -30.91
C SER A 364 18.84 5.31 -29.98
N ILE A 365 17.82 4.49 -29.64
CA ILE A 365 18.00 3.32 -28.77
C ILE A 365 18.09 2.05 -29.63
N ASN A 366 19.30 1.51 -29.72
CA ASN A 366 19.53 0.22 -30.36
C ASN A 366 19.26 -0.89 -29.35
N TYR A 367 18.43 -1.87 -29.69
CA TYR A 367 18.26 -3.07 -28.87
C TYR A 367 18.13 -4.31 -29.76
N THR A 368 18.56 -5.44 -29.21
CA THR A 368 18.34 -6.77 -29.79
C THR A 368 17.54 -7.60 -28.79
N TYR A 369 16.57 -8.36 -29.28
CA TYR A 369 15.84 -9.33 -28.47
C TYR A 369 16.16 -10.74 -28.96
N THR A 370 16.18 -11.70 -28.05
CA THR A 370 16.32 -13.11 -28.38
C THR A 370 15.33 -13.91 -27.53
N LEU A 371 14.56 -14.77 -28.17
CA LEU A 371 13.76 -15.77 -27.47
C LEU A 371 14.66 -16.97 -27.18
N ASP A 372 14.91 -17.27 -25.92
CA ASP A 372 15.79 -18.36 -25.52
C ASP A 372 14.99 -19.43 -24.76
N GLN A 373 15.11 -20.68 -25.19
CA GLN A 373 14.46 -21.84 -24.56
C GLN A 373 15.40 -22.64 -23.65
N ALA A 374 16.68 -22.29 -23.61
CA ALA A 374 17.73 -23.18 -23.11
C ALA A 374 18.47 -22.64 -21.87
N HIS A 375 18.52 -21.33 -21.65
CA HIS A 375 19.62 -20.80 -20.84
C HIS A 375 19.39 -20.58 -19.35
N PHE A 376 18.15 -20.40 -18.88
CA PHE A 376 17.92 -20.11 -17.47
C PHE A 376 16.87 -21.05 -16.88
N PHE A 377 17.24 -21.69 -15.77
CA PHE A 377 16.44 -22.61 -14.94
C PHE A 377 16.18 -24.04 -15.45
N ASN A 378 16.58 -24.42 -16.66
CA ASN A 378 16.55 -25.81 -17.15
C ASN A 378 15.15 -26.47 -17.07
N THR A 379 14.09 -25.67 -17.19
CA THR A 379 12.68 -26.08 -17.01
C THR A 379 11.91 -26.30 -18.32
N GLY A 380 12.54 -26.11 -19.49
CA GLY A 380 11.88 -26.24 -20.80
C GLY A 380 10.92 -25.10 -21.15
N LYS A 381 11.01 -23.96 -20.46
CA LYS A 381 10.17 -22.77 -20.65
C LYS A 381 10.80 -21.74 -21.58
N GLN A 382 9.98 -20.87 -22.16
CA GLN A 382 10.44 -19.77 -23.04
C GLN A 382 10.85 -18.56 -22.20
N SER A 383 12.01 -18.00 -22.49
CA SER A 383 12.49 -16.75 -21.88
C SER A 383 12.70 -15.67 -22.93
N LEU A 384 12.36 -14.42 -22.58
CA LEU A 384 12.67 -13.26 -23.40
C LEU A 384 13.94 -12.59 -22.88
N LYS A 385 14.99 -12.58 -23.70
CA LYS A 385 16.23 -11.83 -23.44
C LYS A 385 16.19 -10.52 -24.21
N LEU A 386 16.35 -9.41 -23.51
CA LEU A 386 16.52 -8.08 -24.11
C LEU A 386 17.93 -7.56 -23.84
N GLN A 387 18.60 -7.12 -24.90
CA GLN A 387 19.92 -6.51 -24.83
C GLN A 387 19.87 -5.12 -25.46
N PHE A 388 20.26 -4.12 -24.68
CA PHE A 388 20.27 -2.72 -25.11
C PHE A 388 21.71 -2.31 -25.43
N THR A 389 21.87 -1.53 -26.49
CA THR A 389 23.13 -1.01 -27.01
C THR A 389 22.99 0.49 -27.26
N ASP A 390 24.07 1.24 -27.09
CA ASP A 390 24.13 2.69 -27.38
C ASP A 390 23.14 3.58 -26.60
N VAL A 391 22.73 3.18 -25.38
CA VAL A 391 21.92 4.04 -24.51
C VAL A 391 22.76 5.22 -24.00
N THR A 392 22.86 6.29 -24.79
CA THR A 392 23.57 7.51 -24.41
C THR A 392 22.70 8.37 -23.49
N LYS A 393 23.22 8.68 -22.29
CA LYS A 393 22.71 9.63 -21.28
C LYS A 393 21.18 9.78 -21.18
N GLY A 394 20.63 9.18 -20.13
CA GLY A 394 19.29 9.44 -19.60
C GLY A 394 18.60 8.13 -19.19
N LEU A 395 17.28 8.13 -19.03
CA LEU A 395 16.50 6.99 -18.54
C LEU A 395 15.56 6.49 -19.65
N ALA A 396 15.71 5.23 -20.03
CA ALA A 396 14.79 4.53 -20.93
C ALA A 396 13.92 3.56 -20.13
N PHE A 397 12.61 3.54 -20.41
CA PHE A 397 11.66 2.64 -19.75
C PHE A 397 10.95 1.75 -20.75
N LEU A 398 10.91 0.46 -20.43
CA LEU A 398 10.19 -0.55 -21.21
C LEU A 398 9.18 -1.27 -20.31
N GLN A 399 7.90 -1.22 -20.69
CA GLN A 399 6.83 -1.98 -20.03
C GLN A 399 6.36 -3.11 -20.96
N ILE A 400 6.42 -4.34 -20.48
CA ILE A 400 6.10 -5.56 -21.23
C ILE A 400 4.88 -6.22 -20.57
N PRO A 401 3.69 -6.18 -21.18
CA PRO A 401 2.56 -6.95 -20.70
C PRO A 401 2.83 -8.44 -20.89
N TYR A 402 2.48 -9.22 -19.88
CA TYR A 402 2.46 -10.67 -19.94
C TYR A 402 1.18 -11.19 -19.28
N THR A 403 0.62 -12.25 -19.83
CA THR A 403 -0.54 -12.91 -19.22
C THR A 403 -0.06 -14.06 -18.36
N LEU A 404 -0.27 -13.97 -17.04
CA LEU A 404 -0.14 -15.14 -16.17
C LEU A 404 -1.35 -16.04 -16.40
N LYS A 405 -1.12 -17.26 -16.87
CA LYS A 405 -2.12 -18.32 -16.87
C LYS A 405 -2.01 -19.08 -15.56
N GLU A 406 -2.83 -18.73 -14.57
CA GLU A 406 -2.97 -19.60 -13.41
C GLU A 406 -3.77 -20.86 -13.75
N LYS A 407 -3.46 -21.96 -13.07
CA LYS A 407 -4.22 -23.23 -13.16
C LYS A 407 -5.67 -23.09 -12.67
N VAL A 408 -6.03 -21.99 -11.98
CA VAL A 408 -7.33 -21.80 -11.33
C VAL A 408 -8.03 -20.54 -11.85
N GLY A 409 -8.34 -20.51 -13.14
CA GLY A 409 -9.53 -19.82 -13.66
C GLY A 409 -9.54 -18.29 -13.71
N GLN A 410 -8.55 -17.55 -13.19
CA GLN A 410 -8.40 -16.13 -13.46
C GLN A 410 -7.25 -15.86 -14.43
N VAL A 411 -7.58 -15.17 -15.52
CA VAL A 411 -6.63 -14.70 -16.53
C VAL A 411 -6.43 -13.21 -16.29
N GLY A 412 -5.35 -12.83 -15.63
CA GLY A 412 -4.93 -11.44 -15.45
C GLY A 412 -3.91 -11.03 -16.50
N THR A 413 -3.98 -9.78 -16.98
CA THR A 413 -2.85 -9.16 -17.69
C THR A 413 -1.97 -8.51 -16.63
N THR A 414 -0.73 -8.98 -16.49
CA THR A 414 0.31 -8.36 -15.66
C THR A 414 1.30 -7.63 -16.56
N TYR A 415 2.12 -6.74 -16.00
CA TYR A 415 3.15 -6.02 -16.74
C TYR A 415 4.49 -6.13 -16.00
N ALA A 416 5.56 -6.40 -16.74
CA ALA A 416 6.92 -6.25 -16.24
C ALA A 416 7.46 -4.90 -16.72
N SER A 417 8.04 -4.10 -15.82
CA SER A 417 8.65 -2.82 -16.18
C SER A 417 10.15 -2.88 -15.97
N LEU A 418 10.92 -2.37 -16.93
CA LEU A 418 12.37 -2.27 -16.88
C LEU A 418 12.78 -0.81 -17.04
N ALA A 419 13.55 -0.33 -16.07
CA ALA A 419 14.25 0.95 -16.11
C ALA A 419 15.69 0.72 -16.58
N ILE A 420 16.16 1.48 -17.57
CA ILE A 420 17.56 1.44 -18.00
C ILE A 420 18.12 2.85 -17.97
N ARG A 421 19.11 3.05 -17.10
CA ARG A 421 19.82 4.33 -17.01
C ARG A 421 21.11 4.29 -17.83
N GLY A 422 21.18 5.10 -18.88
CA GLY A 422 22.39 5.32 -19.66
C GLY A 422 23.46 6.03 -18.84
N GLY A 423 24.58 5.35 -18.56
CA GLY A 423 25.74 5.92 -17.87
C GLY A 423 26.51 5.03 -16.89
N LEU A 424 26.00 3.82 -16.58
CA LEU A 424 26.67 2.90 -15.64
C LEU A 424 27.58 1.84 -16.29
N SER A 425 27.67 1.74 -17.63
CA SER A 425 28.67 0.88 -18.24
C SER A 425 30.05 1.53 -18.19
N LYS A 426 30.80 1.28 -17.11
CA LYS A 426 32.25 1.27 -17.23
C LYS A 426 32.59 0.16 -18.22
N SER A 427 33.14 0.56 -19.36
CA SER A 427 33.74 -0.28 -20.41
C SER A 427 32.86 -1.37 -21.03
N GLY A 428 32.26 -1.09 -22.19
CA GLY A 428 32.02 -2.07 -23.27
C GLY A 428 31.17 -3.32 -22.98
N GLN A 429 30.55 -3.43 -21.81
CA GLN A 429 29.64 -4.51 -21.44
C GLN A 429 28.18 -4.07 -21.65
N PRO A 430 27.28 -4.97 -22.07
CA PRO A 430 25.88 -4.65 -22.31
C PRO A 430 25.22 -4.10 -21.04
N SER A 431 24.54 -2.97 -21.19
CA SER A 431 23.76 -2.34 -20.15
C SER A 431 22.46 -3.11 -19.95
N SER A 432 22.46 -3.98 -18.95
CA SER A 432 21.28 -4.70 -18.40
C SER A 432 20.72 -5.84 -19.28
N ILE A 433 20.44 -6.97 -18.64
CA ILE A 433 19.72 -8.12 -19.22
C ILE A 433 18.43 -8.27 -18.43
N LEU A 434 17.27 -8.15 -19.09
CA LEU A 434 15.98 -8.58 -18.54
C LEU A 434 15.69 -9.99 -19.07
N VAL A 435 15.36 -10.91 -18.17
CA VAL A 435 14.87 -12.26 -18.49
C VAL A 435 13.46 -12.39 -17.93
N LEU A 436 12.46 -12.50 -18.80
CA LEU A 436 11.09 -12.81 -18.39
C LEU A 436 10.82 -14.30 -18.62
N ASP A 437 10.49 -15.05 -17.56
CA ASP A 437 9.92 -16.39 -17.66
C ASP A 437 8.45 -16.26 -18.10
N MET A 438 8.14 -16.74 -19.31
CA MET A 438 6.82 -16.59 -19.92
C MET A 438 5.84 -17.73 -19.56
N GLY A 439 6.18 -18.59 -18.59
CA GLY A 439 5.26 -19.59 -18.03
C GLY A 439 5.29 -20.94 -18.72
#